data_AF-A0A3N5ZU71-F1
#
_entry.id   AF-A0A3N5ZU71-F1
#
_cell.length_a   1.000
_cell.length_b   1.000
_cell.length_c   1.000
_cell.angle_alpha   90.00
_cell.angle_beta   90.00
_cell.angle_gamma   90.00
#
_symmetry.space_group_name_H-M   'P 1'
#
loop_
_entity.id
_entity.type
_entity.pdbx_description
1 polymer ?
#
loop_
_entity_poly.entity_id
_entity_poly.type
_entity_poly.pdbx_seq_one_letter_code
_entity_poly.pdbx_strand_id
1 'polypeptide(L)'
;MKKRLAPLVVVLAIPVLASVVALLARAQWDAQWSSGLRREFVMHGQRANARVMERYSLATLCGDARTAVRIPPCRTYNTFSPVILGSGVTGGVGLLLLGGILAAGAAARRSRRALLTGFRPALYVVTGTLVLLLLVHGLLALQTIRLLTIVGGIGSGALLAFFGLGAVALVVGASLAAARMARAAGDARRLLATRLDGGLTAGWLTGSAQPVVAGLVPEVFVASPGAISVDGPLEAASLHLPLTLARILTVPQLQALVRRAQFRMTDDGGRVARLTEAWAALSAEHGAMRRAGGLRGALGLPILSVLTLLFDAFADAEAALERQQQLAADRAAADAGDAHACGVAILKVAAFAPAWAAAVREMKEAVRAGSQYPNACLLFEEIVATNADAARVAAAVHPAAVTPPVAVPLRQRLERLGLVPEELIPNVLDVHPAEPASAVRTDLTAFEERLTAIVHLQLLLHTSRL
;
A
#
# COMPACT_ATOMS: atom_id res chain seq x y z
N MET A 1 5.09 11.08 -15.30
CA MET A 1 5.09 10.05 -16.37
C MET A 1 6.03 8.87 -16.10
N LYS A 2 7.29 9.06 -15.70
CA LYS A 2 8.27 7.96 -15.50
C LYS A 2 7.79 6.79 -14.63
N LYS A 3 7.01 7.04 -13.58
CA LYS A 3 6.47 5.98 -12.68
C LYS A 3 5.52 5.00 -13.37
N ARG A 4 4.85 5.39 -14.46
CA ARG A 4 3.88 4.54 -15.16
C ARG A 4 4.51 3.59 -16.19
N LEU A 5 5.77 3.83 -16.59
CA LEU A 5 6.48 2.98 -17.56
C LEU A 5 7.14 1.76 -16.91
N ALA A 6 7.47 1.83 -15.61
CA ALA A 6 8.10 0.73 -14.89
C ALA A 6 7.33 -0.60 -14.98
N PRO A 7 6.02 -0.67 -14.69
CA PRO A 7 5.28 -1.93 -14.79
C PRO A 7 5.21 -2.46 -16.23
N LEU A 8 5.18 -1.57 -17.23
CA LEU A 8 5.20 -1.94 -18.64
C LEU A 8 6.53 -2.60 -19.03
N VAL A 9 7.65 -2.00 -18.61
CA VAL A 9 8.99 -2.56 -18.83
C VAL A 9 9.12 -3.91 -18.16
N VAL A 10 8.68 -4.04 -16.92
CA VAL A 10 8.72 -5.29 -16.16
C VAL A 10 7.98 -6.42 -16.88
N VAL A 11 6.81 -6.12 -17.43
CA VAL A 11 5.95 -7.10 -18.11
C VAL A 11 6.44 -7.46 -19.52
N LEU A 12 7.08 -6.52 -20.23
CA LEU A 12 7.44 -6.70 -21.64
C LEU A 12 8.91 -7.00 -21.90
N ALA A 13 9.84 -6.65 -21.00
CA ALA A 13 11.28 -6.74 -21.28
C ALA A 13 11.72 -8.16 -21.66
N ILE A 14 11.37 -9.17 -20.86
CA ILE A 14 11.76 -10.56 -21.12
C ILE A 14 11.03 -11.13 -22.35
N PRO A 15 9.69 -11.00 -22.48
CA PRO A 15 9.00 -11.47 -23.68
C PRO A 15 9.53 -10.87 -24.98
N VAL A 16 9.80 -9.55 -25.01
CA VAL A 16 10.34 -8.89 -26.19
C VAL A 16 11.74 -9.41 -26.50
N LEU A 17 12.63 -9.48 -25.50
CA LEU A 17 13.99 -9.99 -25.68
C LEU A 17 13.99 -11.45 -26.16
N ALA A 18 13.19 -12.31 -25.54
CA ALA A 18 13.07 -13.72 -25.90
C ALA A 18 12.56 -13.90 -27.33
N SER A 19 11.57 -13.11 -27.75
CA SER A 19 11.05 -13.10 -29.12
C SER A 19 12.12 -12.69 -30.12
N VAL A 20 12.84 -11.59 -29.85
CA VAL A 20 13.89 -11.07 -30.74
C VAL A 20 15.02 -12.10 -30.88
N VAL A 21 15.51 -12.65 -29.78
CA VAL A 21 16.56 -13.67 -29.80
C VAL A 21 16.10 -14.92 -30.53
N ALA A 22 14.88 -15.41 -30.30
CA ALA A 22 14.36 -16.58 -30.99
C ALA A 22 14.20 -16.35 -32.50
N LEU A 23 13.78 -15.16 -32.92
CA LEU A 23 13.70 -14.79 -34.34
C LEU A 23 15.08 -14.71 -35.00
N LEU A 24 16.05 -14.08 -34.34
CA LEU A 24 17.43 -14.00 -34.84
C LEU A 24 18.09 -15.38 -34.90
N ALA A 25 17.90 -16.19 -33.85
CA ALA A 25 18.41 -17.55 -33.79
C ALA A 25 17.82 -18.42 -34.91
N ARG A 26 16.52 -18.31 -35.15
CA ARG A 26 15.83 -19.01 -36.24
C ARG A 26 16.37 -18.57 -37.61
N ALA A 27 16.50 -17.26 -37.84
CA ALA A 27 17.01 -16.73 -39.11
C ALA A 27 18.46 -17.18 -39.38
N GLN A 28 19.32 -17.15 -38.36
CA GLN A 28 20.69 -17.64 -38.49
C GLN A 28 20.75 -19.15 -38.74
N TRP A 29 19.88 -19.93 -38.09
CA TRP A 29 19.80 -21.38 -38.29
C TRP A 29 19.34 -21.73 -39.71
N ASP A 30 18.34 -21.01 -40.25
CA ASP A 30 17.87 -21.14 -41.64
C ASP A 30 18.99 -20.75 -42.64
N ALA A 31 19.76 -19.70 -42.35
CA ALA A 31 20.91 -19.30 -43.17
C ALA A 31 22.03 -20.36 -43.16
N GLN A 32 22.36 -20.92 -42.00
CA GLN A 32 23.36 -21.98 -41.88
C GLN A 32 22.93 -23.24 -42.64
N TRP A 33 21.68 -23.69 -42.46
CA TRP A 33 21.12 -24.83 -43.18
C TRP A 33 21.17 -24.64 -44.70
N SER A 34 20.64 -23.51 -45.19
CA SER A 34 20.61 -23.23 -46.62
C SER A 34 22.01 -23.12 -47.23
N SER A 35 23.01 -22.63 -46.48
CA SER A 35 24.41 -22.62 -46.91
C SER A 35 25.01 -24.03 -47.00
N GLY A 36 24.69 -24.91 -46.03
CA GLY A 36 25.09 -26.32 -46.03
C GLY A 36 24.50 -27.07 -47.21
N LEU A 37 23.19 -26.95 -47.40
CA LEU A 37 22.45 -27.59 -48.48
C LEU A 37 22.96 -27.16 -49.86
N ARG A 38 23.26 -25.86 -50.05
CA ARG A 38 23.86 -25.36 -51.30
C ARG A 38 25.21 -26.02 -51.59
N ARG A 39 26.08 -26.17 -50.58
CA ARG A 39 27.37 -26.86 -50.75
C ARG A 39 27.17 -28.32 -51.15
N GLU A 40 26.22 -29.02 -50.53
CA GLU A 40 25.92 -30.41 -50.82
C GLU A 40 25.38 -30.60 -52.26
N PHE A 41 24.44 -29.76 -52.71
CA PHE A 41 23.98 -29.77 -54.10
C PHE A 41 25.12 -29.55 -55.10
N VAL A 42 26.03 -28.62 -54.82
CA VAL A 42 27.20 -28.35 -55.67
C VAL A 42 28.13 -29.57 -55.72
N MET A 43 28.38 -30.24 -54.58
CA MET A 43 29.20 -31.46 -54.54
C MET A 43 28.60 -32.61 -55.38
N HIS A 44 27.28 -32.67 -55.53
CA HIS A 44 26.58 -33.64 -56.37
C HIS A 44 26.35 -33.18 -57.82
N GLY A 45 26.96 -32.06 -58.25
CA GLY A 45 26.83 -31.55 -59.61
C GLY A 45 25.44 -31.00 -59.97
N GLN A 46 24.59 -30.74 -58.98
CA GLN A 46 23.23 -30.23 -59.15
C GLN A 46 23.16 -28.71 -58.88
N ARG A 47 22.37 -27.97 -59.67
CA ARG A 47 22.12 -26.53 -59.43
C ARG A 47 20.90 -26.35 -58.53
N ALA A 48 21.14 -25.86 -57.30
CA ALA A 48 20.08 -25.50 -56.37
C ALA A 48 19.35 -24.22 -56.82
N ASN A 49 18.20 -24.36 -57.48
CA ASN A 49 17.33 -23.22 -57.79
C ASN A 49 16.50 -22.80 -56.56
N ALA A 50 15.90 -21.60 -56.58
CA ALA A 50 15.15 -21.08 -55.43
C ALA A 50 13.98 -21.99 -55.01
N ARG A 51 13.26 -22.61 -55.97
CA ARG A 51 12.16 -23.53 -55.69
C ARG A 51 12.62 -24.81 -54.99
N VAL A 52 13.79 -25.35 -55.37
CA VAL A 52 14.42 -26.50 -54.72
C VAL A 52 14.83 -26.10 -53.30
N MET A 53 15.50 -24.97 -53.14
CA MET A 53 15.89 -24.47 -51.81
C MET A 53 14.68 -24.25 -50.88
N GLU A 54 13.56 -23.78 -51.41
CA GLU A 54 12.31 -23.61 -50.65
C GLU A 54 11.71 -24.95 -50.23
N ARG A 55 11.64 -25.94 -51.13
CA ARG A 55 11.16 -27.30 -50.81
C ARG A 55 11.97 -27.99 -49.73
N TYR A 56 13.29 -27.74 -49.70
CA TYR A 56 14.21 -28.27 -48.70
C TYR A 56 14.50 -27.28 -47.56
N SER A 57 13.68 -26.24 -47.41
CA SER A 57 13.80 -25.32 -46.27
C SER A 57 13.42 -26.03 -44.96
N LEU A 58 14.01 -25.61 -43.84
CA LEU A 58 13.65 -26.17 -42.53
C LEU A 58 12.19 -25.89 -42.18
N ALA A 59 11.63 -24.76 -42.60
CA ALA A 59 10.21 -24.47 -42.41
C ALA A 59 9.31 -25.54 -43.04
N THR A 60 9.61 -25.98 -44.26
CA THR A 60 8.86 -27.02 -44.96
C THR A 60 9.12 -28.41 -44.37
N LEU A 61 10.41 -28.77 -44.18
CA LEU A 61 10.80 -30.11 -43.71
C LEU A 61 10.39 -30.37 -42.26
N CYS A 62 10.48 -29.36 -41.40
CA CYS A 62 10.16 -29.49 -39.98
C CYS A 62 8.67 -29.24 -39.67
N GLY A 63 7.89 -28.74 -40.65
CA GLY A 63 6.44 -28.59 -40.55
C GLY A 63 5.67 -29.92 -40.65
N ASP A 64 6.25 -30.94 -41.29
CA ASP A 64 5.70 -32.30 -41.31
C ASP A 64 6.20 -33.10 -40.10
N ALA A 65 5.27 -33.53 -39.24
CA ALA A 65 5.58 -34.28 -38.02
C ALA A 65 6.35 -35.59 -38.28
N ARG A 66 6.12 -36.26 -39.42
CA ARG A 66 6.83 -37.52 -39.75
C ARG A 66 8.28 -37.26 -40.13
N THR A 67 8.51 -36.23 -40.93
CA THR A 67 9.84 -35.83 -41.39
C THR A 67 10.66 -35.19 -40.26
N ALA A 68 10.02 -34.37 -39.41
CA ALA A 68 10.67 -33.68 -38.30
C ALA A 68 11.35 -34.61 -37.28
N VAL A 69 10.80 -35.81 -37.05
CA VAL A 69 11.39 -36.81 -36.14
C VAL A 69 12.69 -37.39 -36.70
N ARG A 70 12.83 -37.45 -38.04
CA ARG A 70 13.97 -38.09 -38.71
C ARG A 70 15.12 -37.12 -38.97
N ILE A 71 14.86 -35.82 -39.00
CA ILE A 71 15.85 -34.79 -39.33
C ILE A 71 16.34 -34.11 -38.03
N PRO A 72 17.57 -34.38 -37.56
CA PRO A 72 18.05 -33.88 -36.27
C PRO A 72 17.94 -32.35 -36.07
N PRO A 73 18.22 -31.50 -37.09
CA PRO A 73 18.02 -30.06 -37.01
C PRO A 73 16.59 -29.62 -36.67
N CYS A 74 15.58 -30.42 -37.01
CA CYS A 74 14.19 -30.06 -36.76
C CYS A 74 13.85 -30.00 -35.28
N ARG A 75 14.53 -30.78 -34.42
CA ARG A 75 14.34 -30.69 -32.98
C ARG A 75 14.69 -29.30 -32.45
N THR A 76 15.83 -28.74 -32.87
CA THR A 76 16.24 -27.38 -32.48
C THR A 76 15.35 -26.33 -33.14
N TYR A 77 15.07 -26.49 -34.44
CA TYR A 77 14.22 -25.55 -35.18
C TYR A 77 12.83 -25.39 -34.55
N ASN A 78 12.21 -26.50 -34.17
CA ASN A 78 10.88 -26.50 -33.56
C ASN A 78 10.85 -25.95 -32.14
N THR A 79 12.00 -25.68 -31.49
CA THR A 79 12.03 -24.98 -30.20
C THR A 79 11.88 -23.46 -30.33
N PHE A 80 12.13 -22.87 -31.50
CA PHE A 80 12.00 -21.42 -31.68
C PHE A 80 10.53 -20.96 -31.64
N SER A 81 9.64 -21.69 -32.32
CA SER A 81 8.21 -21.38 -32.40
C SER A 81 7.51 -21.26 -31.04
N PRO A 82 7.64 -22.21 -30.08
CA PRO A 82 7.02 -22.07 -28.77
C PRO A 82 7.62 -20.93 -27.94
N VAL A 83 8.90 -20.57 -28.13
CA VAL A 83 9.49 -19.40 -27.45
C VAL A 83 8.87 -18.10 -27.98
N ILE A 84 8.72 -17.96 -29.29
CA ILE A 84 8.08 -16.79 -29.93
C ILE A 84 6.61 -16.69 -29.50
N LEU A 85 5.84 -17.78 -29.63
CA LEU A 85 4.43 -17.81 -29.25
C LEU A 85 4.26 -17.56 -27.75
N GLY A 86 5.03 -18.26 -26.91
CA GLY A 86 4.99 -18.13 -25.46
C GLY A 86 5.34 -16.72 -25.00
N SER A 87 6.30 -16.06 -25.66
CA SER A 87 6.61 -14.65 -25.42
C SER A 87 5.43 -13.73 -25.77
N GLY A 88 4.84 -13.91 -26.95
CA GLY A 88 3.67 -13.14 -27.37
C GLY A 88 2.48 -13.27 -26.41
N VAL A 89 2.16 -14.50 -26.00
CA VAL A 89 1.09 -14.77 -25.02
C VAL A 89 1.41 -14.15 -23.66
N THR A 90 2.65 -14.30 -23.18
CA THR A 90 3.08 -13.75 -21.88
C THR A 90 2.98 -12.23 -21.84
N GLY A 91 3.48 -11.56 -22.90
CA GLY A 91 3.38 -10.11 -23.05
C GLY A 91 1.91 -9.65 -23.13
N GLY A 92 1.07 -10.37 -23.88
CA GLY A 92 -0.37 -10.11 -23.98
C GLY A 92 -1.10 -10.23 -22.65
N VAL A 93 -0.89 -11.31 -21.90
CA VAL A 93 -1.47 -11.52 -20.56
C VAL A 93 -1.04 -10.41 -19.61
N GLY A 94 0.24 -10.02 -19.63
CA GLY A 94 0.71 -8.94 -18.78
C GLY A 94 0.12 -7.58 -19.16
N LEU A 95 -0.05 -7.26 -20.45
CA LEU A 95 -0.75 -6.04 -20.88
C LEU A 95 -2.21 -6.05 -20.45
N LEU A 96 -2.91 -7.18 -20.58
CA LEU A 96 -4.28 -7.35 -20.10
C LEU A 96 -4.36 -7.16 -18.58
N LEU A 97 -3.40 -7.67 -17.82
CA LEU A 97 -3.32 -7.45 -16.37
C LEU A 97 -3.21 -5.96 -16.03
N LEU A 98 -2.28 -5.24 -16.67
CA LEU A 98 -2.10 -3.80 -16.42
C LEU A 98 -3.35 -2.99 -16.82
N GLY A 99 -3.97 -3.32 -17.96
CA GLY A 99 -5.24 -2.72 -18.39
C GLY A 99 -6.38 -3.01 -17.42
N GLY A 100 -6.47 -4.24 -16.92
CA GLY A 100 -7.46 -4.66 -15.93
C GLY A 100 -7.33 -3.91 -14.60
N ILE A 101 -6.10 -3.69 -14.11
CA ILE A 101 -5.83 -2.87 -12.92
C ILE A 101 -6.37 -1.44 -13.12
N LEU A 102 -6.05 -0.81 -14.25
CA LEU A 102 -6.49 0.55 -14.55
C LEU A 102 -8.01 0.65 -14.68
N ALA A 103 -8.64 -0.34 -15.32
CA ALA A 103 -10.10 -0.41 -15.45
C ALA A 103 -10.79 -0.62 -14.08
N ALA A 104 -10.24 -1.49 -13.24
CA ALA A 104 -10.75 -1.72 -11.88
C ALA A 104 -10.65 -0.46 -11.02
N GLY A 105 -9.51 0.26 -11.06
CA GLY A 105 -9.36 1.55 -10.38
C GLY A 105 -10.34 2.60 -10.90
N ALA A 106 -10.54 2.68 -12.21
CA ALA A 106 -11.52 3.59 -12.81
C ALA A 106 -12.97 3.26 -12.40
N ALA A 107 -13.32 1.98 -12.29
CA ALA A 107 -14.62 1.54 -11.79
C ALA A 107 -14.80 1.84 -10.30
N ALA A 108 -13.75 1.64 -9.48
CA ALA A 108 -13.75 1.95 -8.05
C ALA A 108 -13.99 3.44 -7.78
N ARG A 109 -13.44 4.34 -8.63
CA ARG A 109 -13.71 5.79 -8.53
C ARG A 109 -15.18 6.17 -8.75
N ARG A 110 -15.93 5.36 -9.51
CA ARG A 110 -17.35 5.64 -9.82
C ARG A 110 -18.31 5.02 -8.82
N SER A 111 -17.89 3.96 -8.12
CA SER A 111 -18.79 3.19 -7.25
C SER A 111 -18.09 2.72 -5.99
N ARG A 112 -18.62 3.18 -4.86
CA ARG A 112 -18.25 2.72 -3.51
C ARG A 112 -18.32 1.19 -3.40
N ARG A 113 -19.37 0.59 -3.98
CA ARG A 113 -19.53 -0.87 -3.97
C ARG A 113 -18.37 -1.55 -4.70
N ALA A 114 -17.97 -1.04 -5.87
CA ALA A 114 -16.87 -1.60 -6.63
C ALA A 114 -15.52 -1.51 -5.89
N LEU A 115 -15.26 -0.43 -5.16
CA LEU A 115 -14.08 -0.31 -4.30
C LEU A 115 -14.08 -1.38 -3.20
N LEU A 116 -15.19 -1.47 -2.44
CA LEU A 116 -15.31 -2.35 -1.28
C LEU A 116 -15.31 -3.85 -1.66
N THR A 117 -15.92 -4.22 -2.78
CA THR A 117 -16.01 -5.63 -3.21
C THR A 117 -14.89 -6.02 -4.17
N GLY A 118 -14.36 -5.08 -4.95
CA GLY A 118 -13.40 -5.34 -6.02
C GLY A 118 -11.94 -5.35 -5.58
N PHE A 119 -11.56 -4.59 -4.54
CA PHE A 119 -10.15 -4.44 -4.17
C PHE A 119 -9.49 -5.78 -3.76
N ARG A 120 -10.12 -6.53 -2.85
CA ARG A 120 -9.60 -7.84 -2.39
C ARG A 120 -9.44 -8.86 -3.53
N PRO A 121 -10.46 -9.15 -4.35
CA PRO A 121 -10.29 -10.08 -5.45
C PRO A 121 -9.27 -9.57 -6.46
N ALA A 122 -9.22 -8.25 -6.75
CA ALA A 122 -8.20 -7.69 -7.61
C ALA A 122 -6.79 -7.94 -7.05
N LEU A 123 -6.56 -7.75 -5.74
CA LEU A 123 -5.26 -8.03 -5.11
C LEU A 123 -4.85 -9.50 -5.27
N TYR A 124 -5.76 -10.45 -5.05
CA TYR A 124 -5.48 -11.88 -5.22
C TYR A 124 -5.22 -12.26 -6.67
N VAL A 125 -6.06 -11.79 -7.60
CA VAL A 125 -5.90 -12.04 -9.04
C VAL A 125 -4.57 -11.46 -9.52
N VAL A 126 -4.27 -10.21 -9.19
CA VAL A 126 -3.01 -9.56 -9.59
C VAL A 126 -1.80 -10.28 -9.02
N THR A 127 -1.82 -10.63 -7.73
CA THR A 127 -0.72 -11.35 -7.09
C THR A 127 -0.52 -12.74 -7.71
N GLY A 128 -1.60 -13.49 -7.92
CA GLY A 128 -1.55 -14.81 -8.56
C GLY A 128 -1.05 -14.75 -10.00
N THR A 129 -1.56 -13.82 -10.81
CA THR A 129 -1.10 -13.61 -12.18
C THR A 129 0.35 -13.17 -12.23
N LEU A 130 0.82 -12.33 -11.30
CA LEU A 130 2.22 -11.93 -11.23
C LEU A 130 3.15 -13.10 -10.94
N VAL A 131 2.80 -13.96 -9.98
CA VAL A 131 3.57 -15.18 -9.68
C VAL A 131 3.66 -16.07 -10.93
N LEU A 132 2.54 -16.29 -11.62
CA LEU A 132 2.50 -17.06 -12.86
C LEU A 132 3.36 -16.42 -13.95
N LEU A 133 3.23 -15.11 -14.18
CA LEU A 133 4.02 -14.37 -15.16
C LEU A 133 5.51 -14.52 -14.86
N LEU A 134 5.94 -14.35 -13.61
CA LEU A 134 7.34 -14.47 -13.22
C LEU A 134 7.92 -15.87 -13.47
N LEU A 135 7.14 -16.93 -13.20
CA LEU A 135 7.53 -18.30 -13.53
C LEU A 135 7.75 -18.46 -15.04
N VAL A 136 6.83 -17.96 -15.85
CA VAL A 136 6.94 -18.02 -17.32
C VAL A 136 8.10 -17.15 -17.82
N HIS A 137 8.34 -15.97 -17.23
CA HIS A 137 9.48 -15.12 -17.55
C HIS A 137 10.80 -15.84 -17.25
N GLY A 138 10.91 -16.55 -16.12
CA GLY A 138 12.08 -17.36 -15.79
C GLY A 138 12.34 -18.46 -16.83
N LEU A 139 11.29 -19.16 -17.26
CA LEU A 139 11.39 -20.18 -18.30
C LEU A 139 11.82 -19.59 -19.65
N LEU A 140 11.21 -18.47 -20.06
CA LEU A 140 11.55 -17.77 -21.31
C LEU A 140 13.00 -17.27 -21.29
N ALA A 141 13.46 -16.72 -20.17
CA ALA A 141 14.84 -16.28 -20.00
C ALA A 141 15.82 -17.46 -20.14
N LEU A 142 15.53 -18.60 -19.50
CA LEU A 142 16.36 -19.81 -19.62
C LEU A 142 16.43 -20.32 -21.07
N GLN A 143 15.29 -20.37 -21.77
CA GLN A 143 15.28 -20.77 -23.18
C GLN A 143 16.06 -19.78 -24.05
N THR A 144 15.89 -18.47 -23.82
CA THR A 144 16.62 -17.42 -24.54
C THR A 144 18.13 -17.61 -24.44
N ILE A 145 18.63 -17.90 -23.24
CA ILE A 145 20.06 -18.13 -22.99
C ILE A 145 20.54 -19.40 -23.68
N ARG A 146 19.76 -20.48 -23.61
CA ARG A 146 20.05 -21.70 -24.38
C ARG A 146 20.16 -21.40 -25.87
N LEU A 147 19.24 -20.63 -26.44
CA LEU A 147 19.29 -20.26 -27.86
C LEU A 147 20.54 -19.43 -28.19
N LEU A 148 20.92 -18.48 -27.33
CA LEU A 148 22.15 -17.70 -27.50
C LEU A 148 23.40 -18.59 -27.52
N THR A 149 23.47 -19.63 -26.68
CA THR A 149 24.62 -20.56 -26.70
C THR A 149 24.71 -21.38 -27.99
N ILE A 150 23.57 -21.76 -28.57
CA ILE A 150 23.52 -22.49 -29.85
C ILE A 150 23.99 -21.59 -31.00
N VAL A 151 23.59 -20.32 -30.97
CA VAL A 151 23.84 -19.35 -32.04
C VAL A 151 25.26 -18.78 -32.00
N GLY A 152 25.75 -18.45 -30.80
CA GLY A 152 27.03 -17.77 -30.60
C GLY A 152 28.25 -18.69 -30.57
N GLY A 153 28.06 -20.02 -30.52
CA GLY A 153 29.17 -20.98 -30.38
C GLY A 153 29.94 -20.86 -29.06
N ILE A 154 29.43 -20.07 -28.11
CA ILE A 154 30.04 -19.86 -26.79
C ILE A 154 29.65 -21.07 -25.91
N GLY A 155 30.51 -22.08 -25.90
CA GLY A 155 30.33 -23.33 -25.16
C GLY A 155 30.62 -23.23 -23.66
N SER A 156 29.94 -22.35 -22.92
CA SER A 156 30.08 -22.31 -21.45
C SER A 156 28.76 -22.63 -20.75
N GLY A 157 28.60 -23.89 -20.37
CA GLY A 157 27.54 -24.32 -19.44
C GLY A 157 27.50 -23.51 -18.14
N ALA A 158 28.62 -22.84 -17.80
CA ALA A 158 28.72 -21.88 -16.70
C ALA A 158 27.79 -20.66 -16.86
N LEU A 159 27.61 -20.12 -18.06
CA LEU A 159 26.67 -19.00 -18.29
C LEU A 159 25.22 -19.46 -18.10
N LEU A 160 24.87 -20.63 -18.65
CA LEU A 160 23.56 -21.26 -18.43
C LEU A 160 23.27 -21.51 -16.96
N ALA A 161 24.26 -22.00 -16.20
CA ALA A 161 24.13 -22.23 -14.77
C ALA A 161 23.96 -20.92 -13.99
N PHE A 162 24.79 -19.90 -14.26
CA PHE A 162 24.76 -18.61 -13.56
C PHE A 162 23.42 -17.89 -13.75
N PHE A 163 22.97 -17.74 -15.00
CA PHE A 163 21.71 -17.08 -15.27
C PHE A 163 20.49 -17.94 -14.91
N GLY A 164 20.58 -19.27 -15.03
CA GLY A 164 19.54 -20.18 -14.56
C GLY A 164 19.32 -20.06 -13.06
N LEU A 165 20.40 -20.04 -12.27
CA LEU A 165 20.36 -19.77 -10.83
C LEU A 165 19.77 -18.39 -10.52
N GLY A 166 20.15 -17.36 -11.29
CA GLY A 166 19.58 -16.01 -11.15
C GLY A 166 18.07 -15.97 -11.40
N ALA A 167 17.58 -16.65 -12.44
CA ALA A 167 16.16 -16.74 -12.76
C ALA A 167 15.38 -17.49 -11.67
N VAL A 168 15.92 -18.59 -11.15
CA VAL A 168 15.33 -19.32 -10.03
C VAL A 168 15.29 -18.46 -8.77
N ALA A 169 16.40 -17.79 -8.43
CA ALA A 169 16.46 -16.89 -7.28
C ALA A 169 15.46 -15.72 -7.39
N LEU A 170 15.27 -15.18 -8.59
CA LEU A 170 14.25 -14.17 -8.86
C LEU A 170 12.84 -14.72 -8.63
N VAL A 171 12.50 -15.87 -9.21
CA VAL A 171 11.19 -16.52 -9.04
C VAL A 171 10.90 -16.83 -7.57
N VAL A 172 11.87 -17.41 -6.85
CA VAL A 172 11.71 -17.75 -5.43
C VAL A 172 11.59 -16.49 -4.58
N GLY A 173 12.47 -15.51 -4.78
CA GLY A 173 12.44 -14.24 -4.04
C GLY A 173 11.14 -13.48 -4.26
N ALA A 174 10.66 -13.46 -5.49
CA ALA A 174 9.41 -12.84 -5.85
C ALA A 174 8.19 -13.61 -5.30
N SER A 175 8.21 -14.94 -5.32
CA SER A 175 7.16 -15.76 -4.71
C SER A 175 7.09 -15.57 -3.18
N LEU A 176 8.24 -15.46 -2.51
CA LEU A 176 8.31 -15.15 -1.09
C LEU A 176 7.81 -13.73 -0.78
N ALA A 177 8.15 -12.74 -1.62
CA ALA A 177 7.63 -11.38 -1.50
C ALA A 177 6.10 -11.34 -1.69
N ALA A 178 5.57 -12.01 -2.70
CA ALA A 178 4.14 -12.16 -2.92
C ALA A 178 3.44 -12.85 -1.73
N ALA A 179 4.01 -13.94 -1.22
CA ALA A 179 3.48 -14.62 -0.04
C ALA A 179 3.52 -13.74 1.21
N ARG A 180 4.59 -12.96 1.42
CA ARG A 180 4.68 -11.99 2.52
C ARG A 180 3.67 -10.89 2.38
N MET A 181 3.45 -10.36 1.19
CA MET A 181 2.43 -9.32 0.96
C MET A 181 1.02 -9.87 1.10
N ALA A 182 0.75 -11.09 0.65
CA ALA A 182 -0.54 -11.75 0.86
C ALA A 182 -0.78 -12.03 2.34
N ARG A 183 0.25 -12.48 3.07
CA ARG A 183 0.22 -12.61 4.53
C ARG A 183 0.02 -11.25 5.18
N ALA A 184 0.77 -10.22 4.82
CA ALA A 184 0.62 -8.87 5.33
C ALA A 184 -0.77 -8.27 4.99
N ALA A 185 -1.39 -8.64 3.88
CA ALA A 185 -2.79 -8.26 3.58
C ALA A 185 -3.78 -8.96 4.52
N GLY A 186 -3.51 -10.22 4.89
CA GLY A 186 -4.30 -10.98 5.87
C GLY A 186 -4.04 -10.58 7.32
N ASP A 187 -2.77 -10.34 7.65
CA ASP A 187 -2.20 -9.98 8.94
C ASP A 187 -2.22 -8.47 9.18
N ALA A 188 -2.49 -7.62 8.19
CA ALA A 188 -2.83 -6.21 8.42
C ALA A 188 -3.97 -6.10 9.44
N ARG A 189 -4.86 -7.10 9.45
CA ARG A 189 -5.92 -7.27 10.46
C ARG A 189 -5.40 -7.55 11.88
N ARG A 190 -4.16 -8.03 12.04
CA ARG A 190 -3.47 -8.32 13.32
C ARG A 190 -2.39 -7.29 13.67
N LEU A 191 -1.71 -6.72 12.68
CA LEU A 191 -0.63 -5.72 12.85
C LEU A 191 -1.17 -4.30 13.00
N LEU A 192 -2.37 -4.02 12.46
CA LEU A 192 -3.18 -2.85 12.79
C LEU A 192 -4.24 -3.16 13.85
N ALA A 193 -4.04 -4.22 14.62
CA ALA A 193 -4.28 -4.06 16.04
C ALA A 193 -3.27 -3.03 16.55
N THR A 194 -3.47 -1.77 16.16
CA THR A 194 -2.85 -0.61 16.78
C THR A 194 -2.97 -0.90 18.25
N ARG A 195 -1.82 -1.04 18.90
CA ARG A 195 -1.74 -0.83 20.32
C ARG A 195 -2.46 0.49 20.53
N LEU A 196 -3.65 0.41 21.11
CA LEU A 196 -4.21 1.53 21.81
C LEU A 196 -3.20 1.72 22.93
N ASP A 197 -2.26 2.65 22.73
CA ASP A 197 -1.25 2.99 23.73
C ASP A 197 -2.01 3.53 24.94
N GLY A 198 -2.37 2.62 25.85
CA GLY A 198 -3.07 2.94 27.08
C GLY A 198 -4.55 3.23 26.92
N GLY A 199 -5.42 2.25 26.63
CA GLY A 199 -6.85 2.50 26.75
C GLY A 199 -7.67 1.51 27.57
N LEU A 200 -8.63 2.05 28.33
CA LEU A 200 -9.60 1.34 29.17
C LEU A 200 -11.02 1.71 28.74
N THR A 201 -11.98 0.82 28.97
CA THR A 201 -13.38 1.03 28.54
C THR A 201 -14.08 2.18 29.29
N ALA A 202 -14.77 3.09 28.58
CA ALA A 202 -15.30 4.36 29.11
C ALA A 202 -16.74 4.69 28.64
N GLY A 203 -17.74 3.92 29.08
CA GLY A 203 -19.15 4.07 28.65
C GLY A 203 -19.91 5.34 29.07
N TRP A 204 -19.27 6.27 29.81
CA TRP A 204 -19.96 7.34 30.55
C TRP A 204 -20.03 8.70 29.82
N LEU A 205 -19.15 8.97 28.85
CA LEU A 205 -19.11 10.30 28.18
C LEU A 205 -20.10 10.46 27.03
N THR A 206 -20.62 9.35 26.49
CA THR A 206 -21.29 9.38 25.20
C THR A 206 -22.78 9.05 25.28
N GLY A 207 -23.25 8.50 26.40
CA GLY A 207 -24.59 7.90 26.52
C GLY A 207 -24.85 6.84 25.43
N SER A 208 -23.80 6.38 24.74
CA SER A 208 -23.93 5.58 23.53
C SER A 208 -23.83 4.11 23.87
N ALA A 209 -24.66 3.30 23.22
CA ALA A 209 -24.63 1.85 23.34
C ALA A 209 -23.34 1.21 22.78
N GLN A 210 -22.47 1.99 22.12
CA GLN A 210 -21.23 1.49 21.55
C GLN A 210 -20.09 1.50 22.57
N PRO A 211 -19.20 0.49 22.55
CA PRO A 211 -18.05 0.44 23.44
C PRO A 211 -17.11 1.62 23.16
N VAL A 212 -16.63 2.26 24.21
CA VAL A 212 -15.70 3.39 24.15
C VAL A 212 -14.41 2.96 24.82
N VAL A 213 -13.27 3.32 24.26
CA VAL A 213 -11.94 3.12 24.86
C VAL A 213 -11.29 4.49 25.00
N ALA A 214 -11.04 4.93 26.22
CA ALA A 214 -10.32 6.18 26.47
C ALA A 214 -8.82 5.98 26.27
N GLY A 215 -8.10 6.94 25.70
CA GLY A 215 -6.64 6.87 25.53
C GLY A 215 -5.98 8.24 25.40
N LEU A 216 -4.65 8.25 25.28
CA LEU A 216 -3.86 9.50 25.34
C LEU A 216 -3.60 10.15 23.98
N VAL A 217 -3.77 9.43 22.87
CA VAL A 217 -3.56 9.98 21.52
C VAL A 217 -4.59 11.09 21.25
N PRO A 218 -4.22 12.30 20.78
CA PRO A 218 -5.15 13.42 20.60
C PRO A 218 -5.98 13.30 19.31
N GLU A 219 -6.64 12.17 19.10
CA GLU A 219 -7.48 11.91 17.94
C GLU A 219 -8.71 11.07 18.33
N VAL A 220 -9.88 11.43 17.80
CA VAL A 220 -11.08 10.58 17.87
C VAL A 220 -11.14 9.70 16.65
N PHE A 221 -11.06 8.38 16.84
CA PHE A 221 -11.16 7.40 15.76
C PHE A 221 -11.94 6.17 16.19
N VAL A 222 -12.23 5.30 15.23
CA VAL A 222 -12.91 4.02 15.48
C VAL A 222 -11.86 2.93 15.52
N ALA A 223 -11.68 2.30 16.68
CA ALA A 223 -10.82 1.14 16.82
C ALA A 223 -11.53 -0.11 16.28
N SER A 224 -10.89 -0.83 15.37
CA SER A 224 -11.41 -2.06 14.78
C SER A 224 -11.46 -3.22 15.80
N PRO A 225 -12.40 -4.18 15.66
CA PRO A 225 -12.39 -5.41 16.45
C PRO A 225 -11.05 -6.14 16.30
N GLY A 226 -10.49 -6.58 17.43
CA GLY A 226 -9.18 -7.20 17.53
C GLY A 226 -8.03 -6.22 17.83
N ALA A 227 -8.29 -4.91 17.84
CA ALA A 227 -7.30 -3.94 18.32
C ALA A 227 -6.89 -4.23 19.78
N ILE A 228 -5.62 -4.08 20.09
CA ILE A 228 -5.08 -4.41 21.42
C ILE A 228 -5.16 -3.18 22.31
N SER A 229 -5.97 -3.25 23.35
CA SER A 229 -6.02 -2.29 24.45
C SER A 229 -5.21 -2.78 25.66
N VAL A 230 -5.17 -1.99 26.74
CA VAL A 230 -4.56 -2.43 28.00
C VAL A 230 -5.31 -3.61 28.60
N ASP A 231 -6.63 -3.63 28.42
CA ASP A 231 -7.53 -4.68 28.91
C ASP A 231 -7.55 -5.92 28.00
N GLY A 232 -6.75 -5.93 26.93
CA GLY A 232 -6.70 -6.99 25.93
C GLY A 232 -7.35 -6.62 24.60
N PRO A 233 -7.58 -7.62 23.72
CA PRO A 233 -8.14 -7.39 22.40
C PRO A 233 -9.62 -6.96 22.48
N LEU A 234 -9.99 -5.94 21.71
CA LEU A 234 -11.37 -5.48 21.62
C LEU A 234 -12.25 -6.49 20.88
N GLU A 235 -13.40 -6.86 21.47
CA GLU A 235 -14.33 -7.81 20.85
C GLU A 235 -15.16 -7.18 19.71
N ALA A 236 -15.42 -5.88 19.82
CA ALA A 236 -16.23 -5.11 18.89
C ALA A 236 -15.50 -3.83 18.44
N ALA A 237 -16.07 -3.15 17.44
CA ALA A 237 -15.57 -1.85 17.05
C ALA A 237 -15.88 -0.86 18.17
N SER A 238 -14.86 -0.14 18.64
CA SER A 238 -14.98 0.77 19.78
C SER A 238 -14.54 2.18 19.40
N LEU A 239 -15.16 3.18 20.00
CA LEU A 239 -14.78 4.56 19.83
C LEU A 239 -13.54 4.87 20.69
N HIS A 240 -12.45 5.36 20.08
CA HIS A 240 -11.33 5.92 20.83
C HIS A 240 -11.67 7.33 21.31
N LEU A 241 -11.54 7.57 22.62
CA LEU A 241 -11.79 8.84 23.25
C LEU A 241 -10.49 9.49 23.76
N PRO A 242 -10.05 10.62 23.17
CA PRO A 242 -8.77 11.26 23.45
C PRO A 242 -8.84 12.09 24.73
N LEU A 243 -8.23 11.59 25.80
CA LEU A 243 -8.21 12.29 27.09
C LEU A 243 -7.37 13.57 27.07
N THR A 244 -6.30 13.59 26.28
CA THR A 244 -5.48 14.79 26.04
C THR A 244 -6.31 15.94 25.49
N LEU A 245 -7.23 15.66 24.56
CA LEU A 245 -8.13 16.67 24.01
C LEU A 245 -9.24 17.07 24.99
N ALA A 246 -9.68 16.17 25.89
CA ALA A 246 -10.74 16.49 26.84
C ALA A 246 -10.41 17.66 27.78
N ARG A 247 -9.12 17.95 28.01
CA ARG A 247 -8.66 19.09 28.81
C ARG A 247 -8.77 20.44 28.10
N ILE A 248 -8.56 20.45 26.79
CA ILE A 248 -8.56 21.68 25.98
C ILE A 248 -9.86 21.92 25.21
N LEU A 249 -10.81 20.97 25.29
CA LEU A 249 -12.13 21.05 24.64
C LEU A 249 -13.22 21.27 25.69
N THR A 250 -14.26 22.02 25.32
CA THR A 250 -15.53 22.05 26.07
C THR A 250 -16.34 20.77 25.84
N VAL A 251 -17.35 20.52 26.68
CA VAL A 251 -18.25 19.36 26.50
C VAL A 251 -18.91 19.34 25.11
N PRO A 252 -19.52 20.44 24.60
CA PRO A 252 -20.08 20.46 23.25
C PRO A 252 -19.07 20.16 22.14
N GLN A 253 -17.83 20.65 22.30
CA GLN A 253 -16.74 20.41 21.35
C GLN A 253 -16.35 18.92 21.32
N LEU A 254 -16.18 18.29 22.49
CA LEU A 254 -15.88 16.86 22.57
C LEU A 254 -17.04 16.00 22.01
N GLN A 255 -18.28 16.35 22.33
CA GLN A 255 -19.46 15.67 21.81
C GLN A 255 -19.54 15.75 20.28
N ALA A 256 -19.18 16.88 19.68
CA ALA A 256 -19.13 17.02 18.22
C ALA A 256 -18.12 16.04 17.59
N LEU A 257 -16.93 15.89 18.18
CA LEU A 257 -15.94 14.92 17.70
C LEU A 257 -16.40 13.46 17.88
N VAL A 258 -17.04 13.15 19.02
CA VAL A 258 -17.64 11.83 19.29
C VAL A 258 -18.70 11.50 18.24
N ARG A 259 -19.64 12.40 17.96
CA ARG A 259 -20.71 12.20 16.97
C ARG A 259 -20.16 12.00 15.56
N ARG A 260 -19.14 12.78 15.19
CA ARG A 260 -18.43 12.63 13.91
C ARG A 260 -17.83 11.23 13.77
N ALA A 261 -17.22 10.70 14.83
CA ALA A 261 -16.67 9.35 14.81
C ALA A 261 -17.75 8.25 14.86
N GLN A 262 -18.83 8.44 15.63
CA GLN A 262 -19.99 7.54 15.64
C GLN A 262 -20.64 7.43 14.25
N PHE A 263 -20.73 8.53 13.49
CA PHE A 263 -21.19 8.49 12.10
C PHE A 263 -20.31 7.58 11.22
N ARG A 264 -19.00 7.47 11.50
CA ARG A 264 -18.11 6.55 10.79
C ARG A 264 -18.27 5.09 11.25
N MET A 265 -18.81 4.88 12.46
CA MET A 265 -19.12 3.55 12.99
C MET A 265 -20.43 2.99 12.42
N THR A 266 -21.40 3.86 12.16
CA THR A 266 -22.63 3.46 11.48
C THR A 266 -22.38 3.27 9.98
N ASP A 267 -23.11 2.33 9.37
CA ASP A 267 -23.15 2.10 7.92
C ASP A 267 -21.89 1.44 7.28
N ASP A 268 -21.78 1.51 5.94
CA ASP A 268 -20.60 1.17 5.13
C ASP A 268 -19.29 1.89 5.59
N GLY A 269 -19.36 2.80 6.56
CA GLY A 269 -18.22 3.52 7.17
C GLY A 269 -17.16 2.57 7.73
N GLY A 270 -17.57 1.59 8.54
CA GLY A 270 -16.65 0.60 9.10
C GLY A 270 -16.04 -0.35 8.05
N ARG A 271 -16.68 -0.53 6.88
CA ARG A 271 -16.08 -1.26 5.75
C ARG A 271 -14.97 -0.45 5.08
N VAL A 272 -15.17 0.86 4.94
CA VAL A 272 -14.17 1.77 4.38
C VAL A 272 -13.00 1.94 5.34
N ALA A 273 -13.23 2.15 6.64
CA ALA A 273 -12.17 2.23 7.63
C ALA A 273 -11.26 0.99 7.60
N ARG A 274 -11.84 -0.22 7.56
CA ARG A 274 -11.07 -1.47 7.42
C ARG A 274 -10.30 -1.57 6.11
N LEU A 275 -10.84 -1.01 5.03
CA LEU A 275 -10.14 -0.96 3.75
C LEU A 275 -8.95 0.00 3.82
N THR A 276 -9.13 1.20 4.37
CA THR A 276 -8.09 2.21 4.61
C THR A 276 -6.99 1.69 5.55
N GLU A 277 -7.36 0.94 6.59
CA GLU A 277 -6.40 0.27 7.47
C GLU A 277 -5.59 -0.78 6.69
N ALA A 278 -6.26 -1.72 6.01
CA ALA A 278 -5.57 -2.73 5.19
C ALA A 278 -4.65 -2.07 4.15
N TRP A 279 -5.08 -0.95 3.60
CA TRP A 279 -4.31 -0.12 2.68
C TRP A 279 -3.05 0.47 3.32
N ALA A 280 -3.17 1.05 4.51
CA ALA A 280 -2.06 1.63 5.25
C ALA A 280 -1.00 0.58 5.60
N ALA A 281 -1.41 -0.61 6.06
CA ALA A 281 -0.50 -1.72 6.33
C ALA A 281 0.23 -2.18 5.05
N LEU A 282 -0.51 -2.34 3.95
CA LEU A 282 0.09 -2.71 2.67
C LEU A 282 1.05 -1.64 2.15
N SER A 283 0.72 -0.37 2.33
CA SER A 283 1.57 0.77 1.98
C SER A 283 2.84 0.82 2.85
N ALA A 284 2.73 0.50 4.14
CA ALA A 284 3.87 0.42 5.04
C ALA A 284 4.83 -0.73 4.66
N GLU A 285 4.29 -1.92 4.38
CA GLU A 285 5.09 -3.07 3.91
C GLU A 285 5.73 -2.76 2.55
N HIS A 286 4.99 -2.12 1.64
CA HIS A 286 5.51 -1.63 0.38
C HIS A 286 6.69 -0.67 0.60
N GLY A 287 6.57 0.27 1.54
CA GLY A 287 7.65 1.16 1.94
C GLY A 287 8.83 0.46 2.60
N ALA A 288 8.59 -0.60 3.39
CA ALA A 288 9.64 -1.42 4.00
C ALA A 288 10.43 -2.20 2.94
N MET A 289 9.74 -2.82 1.97
CA MET A 289 10.37 -3.51 0.86
C MET A 289 11.19 -2.56 -0.04
N ARG A 290 10.73 -1.33 -0.26
CA ARG A 290 11.51 -0.32 -0.99
C ARG A 290 12.77 0.11 -0.24
N ARG A 291 12.75 0.07 1.09
CA ARG A 291 13.91 0.38 1.95
C ARG A 291 14.85 -0.81 2.13
N ALA A 292 14.38 -2.04 1.90
CA ALA A 292 15.21 -3.23 1.90
C ALA A 292 16.20 -3.15 0.73
N GLY A 293 17.38 -2.59 0.97
CA GLY A 293 18.44 -2.46 -0.03
C GLY A 293 19.04 -3.82 -0.47
N GLY A 294 20.01 -3.74 -1.37
CA GLY A 294 20.76 -4.90 -1.86
C GLY A 294 19.96 -5.81 -2.81
N LEU A 295 20.42 -7.07 -2.93
CA LEU A 295 19.86 -8.05 -3.87
C LEU A 295 18.38 -8.32 -3.62
N ARG A 296 17.95 -8.35 -2.34
CA ARG A 296 16.55 -8.61 -1.95
C ARG A 296 15.60 -7.52 -2.46
N GLY A 297 16.01 -6.25 -2.36
CA GLY A 297 15.25 -5.13 -2.92
C GLY A 297 15.14 -5.22 -4.44
N ALA A 298 16.27 -5.50 -5.11
CA ALA A 298 16.34 -5.61 -6.57
C ALA A 298 15.42 -6.72 -7.13
N LEU A 299 15.43 -7.90 -6.51
CA LEU A 299 14.58 -9.03 -6.92
C LEU A 299 13.08 -8.77 -6.69
N GLY A 300 12.73 -7.89 -5.74
CA GLY A 300 11.34 -7.50 -5.48
C GLY A 300 10.78 -6.42 -6.41
N LEU A 301 11.63 -5.68 -7.12
CA LEU A 301 11.23 -4.54 -7.96
C LEU A 301 10.12 -4.87 -8.98
N PRO A 302 10.14 -6.01 -9.70
CA PRO A 302 9.09 -6.36 -10.65
C PRO A 302 7.69 -6.38 -10.01
N ILE A 303 7.53 -7.13 -8.93
CA ILE A 303 6.27 -7.23 -8.18
C ILE A 303 5.89 -5.88 -7.62
N LEU A 304 6.85 -5.20 -6.99
CA LEU A 304 6.62 -3.89 -6.38
C LEU A 304 6.05 -2.90 -7.40
N SER A 305 6.57 -2.87 -8.63
CA SER A 305 6.11 -1.94 -9.65
C SER A 305 4.65 -2.14 -10.05
N VAL A 306 4.21 -3.40 -10.20
CA VAL A 306 2.83 -3.72 -10.60
C VAL A 306 1.88 -3.55 -9.42
N LEU A 307 2.32 -3.90 -8.21
CA LEU A 307 1.53 -3.65 -7.01
C LEU A 307 1.41 -2.16 -6.71
N THR A 308 2.46 -1.35 -6.90
CA THR A 308 2.34 0.12 -6.84
C THR A 308 1.30 0.62 -7.83
N LEU A 309 1.26 0.08 -9.05
CA LEU A 309 0.22 0.47 -10.01
C LEU A 309 -1.19 0.11 -9.50
N LEU A 310 -1.35 -1.07 -8.91
CA LEU A 310 -2.61 -1.47 -8.27
C LEU A 310 -2.98 -0.51 -7.14
N PHE A 311 -2.03 -0.17 -6.28
CA PHE A 311 -2.27 0.77 -5.20
C PHE A 311 -2.59 2.17 -5.73
N ASP A 312 -1.80 2.72 -6.64
CA ASP A 312 -2.09 4.04 -7.21
C ASP A 312 -3.47 4.07 -7.92
N ALA A 313 -3.90 2.97 -8.55
CA ALA A 313 -5.18 2.89 -9.23
C ALA A 313 -6.39 2.95 -8.27
N PHE A 314 -6.26 2.42 -7.05
CA PHE A 314 -7.32 2.41 -6.04
C PHE A 314 -7.20 3.55 -5.02
N ALA A 315 -5.99 4.13 -4.83
CA ALA A 315 -5.73 5.24 -3.90
C ALA A 315 -6.66 6.43 -4.18
N ASP A 316 -6.80 6.84 -5.44
CA ASP A 316 -7.65 7.98 -5.80
C ASP A 316 -9.13 7.74 -5.42
N ALA A 317 -9.60 6.50 -5.59
CA ALA A 317 -10.99 6.12 -5.27
C ALA A 317 -11.23 6.10 -3.77
N GLU A 318 -10.26 5.57 -3.03
CA GLU A 318 -10.29 5.53 -1.56
C GLU A 318 -10.20 6.94 -0.97
N ALA A 319 -9.28 7.77 -1.45
CA ALA A 319 -9.18 9.19 -1.10
C ALA A 319 -10.47 9.95 -1.39
N ALA A 320 -11.10 9.73 -2.55
CA ALA A 320 -12.38 10.38 -2.87
C ALA A 320 -13.49 9.97 -1.89
N LEU A 321 -13.56 8.68 -1.54
CA LEU A 321 -14.55 8.15 -0.62
C LEU A 321 -14.32 8.62 0.82
N GLU A 322 -13.07 8.63 1.28
CA GLU A 322 -12.71 9.13 2.60
C GLU A 322 -13.06 10.62 2.73
N ARG A 323 -12.77 11.42 1.71
CA ARG A 323 -13.17 12.84 1.68
C ARG A 323 -14.68 13.02 1.76
N GLN A 324 -15.45 12.22 1.02
CA GLN A 324 -16.92 12.24 1.10
C GLN A 324 -17.43 11.87 2.49
N GLN A 325 -16.87 10.81 3.09
CA GLN A 325 -17.23 10.38 4.44
C GLN A 325 -16.87 11.42 5.48
N GLN A 326 -15.69 12.04 5.38
CA GLN A 326 -15.25 13.07 6.29
C GLN A 326 -16.22 14.25 6.30
N LEU A 327 -16.64 14.71 5.12
CA LEU A 327 -17.59 15.82 4.99
C LEU A 327 -18.99 15.45 5.46
N ALA A 328 -19.45 14.22 5.18
CA ALA A 328 -20.72 13.74 5.69
C ALA A 328 -20.71 13.61 7.22
N ALA A 329 -19.60 13.15 7.80
CA ALA A 329 -19.43 13.04 9.25
C ALA A 329 -19.40 14.41 9.93
N ASP A 330 -18.69 15.38 9.34
CA ASP A 330 -18.66 16.77 9.83
C ASP A 330 -20.07 17.36 9.82
N ARG A 331 -20.79 17.17 8.70
CA ARG A 331 -22.15 17.68 8.54
C ARG A 331 -23.12 17.03 9.53
N ALA A 332 -23.08 15.71 9.68
CA ALA A 332 -23.93 15.00 10.62
C ALA A 332 -23.65 15.41 12.08
N ALA A 333 -22.39 15.65 12.44
CA ALA A 333 -22.03 16.13 13.78
C ALA A 333 -22.54 17.56 14.04
N ALA A 334 -22.43 18.44 13.03
CA ALA A 334 -22.96 19.80 13.09
C ALA A 334 -24.49 19.84 13.16
N ASP A 335 -25.19 19.06 12.32
CA ASP A 335 -26.66 19.00 12.28
C ASP A 335 -27.26 18.42 13.57
N ALA A 336 -26.57 17.47 14.22
CA ALA A 336 -27.02 16.91 15.49
C ALA A 336 -26.75 17.83 16.69
N GLY A 337 -25.90 18.85 16.55
CA GLY A 337 -25.40 19.68 17.65
C GLY A 337 -25.26 21.13 17.26
N ASP A 338 -24.13 21.72 17.61
CA ASP A 338 -23.77 23.09 17.24
C ASP A 338 -22.65 23.04 16.19
N ALA A 339 -22.91 23.64 15.01
CA ALA A 339 -21.94 23.75 13.94
C ALA A 339 -20.69 24.51 14.39
N HIS A 340 -20.84 25.57 15.19
CA HIS A 340 -19.72 26.37 15.68
C HIS A 340 -18.82 25.54 16.61
N ALA A 341 -19.40 24.85 17.61
CA ALA A 341 -18.66 23.91 18.46
C ALA A 341 -17.96 22.82 17.66
N CYS A 342 -18.59 22.27 16.61
CA CYS A 342 -17.97 21.29 15.71
C CYS A 342 -16.76 21.88 14.97
N GLY A 343 -16.91 23.08 14.41
CA GLY A 343 -15.83 23.80 13.71
C GLY A 343 -14.64 24.09 14.62
N VAL A 344 -14.88 24.65 15.81
CA VAL A 344 -13.85 24.92 16.82
C VAL A 344 -13.15 23.63 17.23
N ALA A 345 -13.89 22.55 17.49
CA ALA A 345 -13.31 21.28 17.89
C ALA A 345 -12.38 20.71 16.79
N ILE A 346 -12.83 20.68 15.54
CA ILE A 346 -12.01 20.18 14.42
C ILE A 346 -10.75 21.04 14.24
N LEU A 347 -10.87 22.36 14.36
CA LEU A 347 -9.76 23.28 14.22
C LEU A 347 -8.75 23.15 15.37
N LYS A 348 -9.21 22.99 16.62
CA LYS A 348 -8.36 22.66 17.78
C LYS A 348 -7.59 21.36 17.58
N VAL A 349 -8.25 20.28 17.12
CA VAL A 349 -7.55 19.02 16.83
C VAL A 349 -6.46 19.24 15.78
N ALA A 350 -6.75 19.91 14.67
CA ALA A 350 -5.77 20.15 13.63
C ALA A 350 -4.59 21.04 14.09
N ALA A 351 -4.85 22.06 14.90
CA ALA A 351 -3.84 22.99 15.40
C ALA A 351 -2.95 22.37 16.50
N PHE A 352 -3.53 21.55 17.38
CA PHE A 352 -2.88 21.14 18.63
C PHE A 352 -2.55 19.65 18.74
N ALA A 353 -3.14 18.75 17.93
CA ALA A 353 -2.72 17.34 17.91
C ALA A 353 -1.20 17.15 17.67
N PRO A 354 -0.51 17.95 16.82
CA PRO A 354 0.94 17.83 16.66
C PRO A 354 1.76 18.05 17.95
N ALA A 355 1.21 18.73 18.96
CA ALA A 355 1.87 18.92 20.25
C ALA A 355 2.13 17.60 21.00
N TRP A 356 1.38 16.54 20.68
CA TRP A 356 1.59 15.22 21.27
C TRP A 356 2.96 14.63 20.94
N ALA A 357 3.50 14.89 19.76
CA ALA A 357 4.85 14.45 19.41
C ALA A 357 5.91 15.10 20.31
N ALA A 358 5.68 16.35 20.74
CA ALA A 358 6.53 17.02 21.72
C ALA A 358 6.35 16.40 23.11
N ALA A 359 5.12 16.19 23.58
CA ALA A 359 4.85 15.53 24.86
C ALA A 359 5.51 14.14 24.95
N VAL A 360 5.42 13.33 23.88
CA VAL A 360 6.08 12.02 23.81
C VAL A 360 7.60 12.13 23.83
N ARG A 361 8.19 13.17 23.23
CA ARG A 361 9.63 13.41 23.29
C ARG A 361 10.07 13.76 24.72
N GLU A 362 9.38 14.68 25.38
CA GLU A 362 9.65 15.04 26.78
C GLU A 362 9.52 13.80 27.69
N MET A 363 8.46 13.00 27.53
CA MET A 363 8.30 11.75 28.28
C MET A 363 9.44 10.74 28.04
N LYS A 364 9.96 10.65 26.82
CA LYS A 364 11.14 9.80 26.51
C LYS A 364 12.40 10.31 27.19
N GLU A 365 12.59 11.62 27.22
CA GLU A 365 13.74 12.26 27.87
C GLU A 365 13.70 12.07 29.39
N ALA A 366 12.52 12.25 30.00
CA ALA A 366 12.31 11.96 31.41
C ALA A 366 12.66 10.50 31.75
N VAL A 367 12.12 9.53 30.99
CA VAL A 367 12.42 8.09 31.21
C VAL A 367 13.91 7.80 31.12
N ARG A 368 14.63 8.43 30.18
CA ARG A 368 16.09 8.29 30.05
C ARG A 368 16.85 8.90 31.23
N ALA A 369 16.33 9.98 31.80
CA ALA A 369 16.87 10.62 33.00
C ALA A 369 16.50 9.91 34.31
N GLY A 370 15.75 8.80 34.24
CA GLY A 370 15.26 8.08 35.42
C GLY A 370 14.10 8.79 36.13
N SER A 371 13.44 9.76 35.46
CA SER A 371 12.25 10.44 35.94
C SER A 371 11.02 10.07 35.08
N GLN A 372 9.83 10.46 35.53
CA GLN A 372 8.57 10.24 34.82
C GLN A 372 7.66 11.44 35.03
N TYR A 373 6.81 11.72 34.05
CA TYR A 373 5.72 12.68 34.24
C TYR A 373 4.54 11.97 34.92
N PRO A 374 3.89 12.60 35.90
CA PRO A 374 2.75 11.98 36.57
C PRO A 374 1.56 11.81 35.62
N ASN A 375 1.35 12.79 34.73
CA ASN A 375 0.18 12.83 33.86
C ASN A 375 0.53 13.42 32.49
N ALA A 376 0.45 12.60 31.44
CA ALA A 376 0.74 12.98 30.06
C ALA A 376 -0.30 13.96 29.49
N CYS A 377 -1.55 13.93 29.98
CA CYS A 377 -2.59 14.86 29.55
C CYS A 377 -2.30 16.28 30.06
N LEU A 378 -1.81 16.43 31.30
CA LEU A 378 -1.36 17.72 31.84
C LEU A 378 -0.14 18.26 31.09
N LEU A 379 0.85 17.40 30.80
CA LEU A 379 2.00 17.78 29.99
C LEU A 379 1.58 18.23 28.58
N PHE A 380 0.65 17.52 27.95
CA PHE A 380 0.10 17.93 26.65
C PHE A 380 -0.61 19.29 26.74
N GLU A 381 -1.45 19.50 27.74
CA GLU A 381 -2.16 20.76 28.00
C GLU A 381 -1.16 21.93 28.17
N GLU A 382 -0.11 21.75 28.96
CA GLU A 382 0.94 22.76 29.18
C GLU A 382 1.68 23.13 27.89
N ILE A 383 2.06 22.12 27.09
CA ILE A 383 2.71 22.34 25.79
C ILE A 383 1.76 23.08 24.85
N VAL A 384 0.48 22.72 24.82
CA VAL A 384 -0.54 23.40 24.01
C VAL A 384 -0.69 24.86 24.46
N ALA A 385 -0.83 25.13 25.76
CA ALA A 385 -0.96 26.47 26.31
C ALA A 385 0.24 27.36 25.99
N THR A 386 1.45 26.83 26.13
CA THR A 386 2.69 27.55 25.81
C THR A 386 2.82 27.88 24.32
N ASN A 387 2.16 27.10 23.45
CA ASN A 387 2.24 27.22 22.00
C ASN A 387 0.91 27.67 21.37
N ALA A 388 -0.04 28.17 22.17
CA ALA A 388 -1.34 28.63 21.69
C ALA A 388 -1.20 30.02 21.08
N ASP A 389 -0.90 30.06 19.77
CA ASP A 389 -0.76 31.30 19.02
C ASP A 389 -1.61 31.30 17.74
N ALA A 390 -2.04 32.48 17.32
CA ALA A 390 -2.90 32.65 16.14
C ALA A 390 -2.22 32.20 14.84
N ALA A 391 -0.88 32.30 14.73
CA ALA A 391 -0.15 31.90 13.54
C ALA A 391 -0.16 30.37 13.36
N ARG A 392 -0.12 29.60 14.44
CA ARG A 392 -0.28 28.14 14.44
C ARG A 392 -1.68 27.72 13.99
N VAL A 393 -2.71 28.39 14.50
CA VAL A 393 -4.10 28.14 14.06
C VAL A 393 -4.26 28.50 12.57
N ALA A 394 -3.72 29.65 12.15
CA ALA A 394 -3.72 30.06 10.74
C ALA A 394 -2.96 29.08 9.84
N ALA A 395 -1.82 28.54 10.30
CA ALA A 395 -1.06 27.54 9.58
C ALA A 395 -1.85 26.24 9.38
N ALA A 396 -2.71 25.86 10.33
CA ALA A 396 -3.56 24.66 10.21
C ALA A 396 -4.66 24.80 9.14
N VAL A 397 -5.11 26.02 8.85
CA VAL A 397 -6.15 26.31 7.82
C VAL A 397 -5.56 26.79 6.49
N HIS A 398 -4.24 26.94 6.42
CA HIS A 398 -3.56 27.41 5.23
C HIS A 398 -3.69 26.39 4.07
N PRO A 399 -3.90 26.82 2.81
CA PRO A 399 -4.03 25.89 1.68
C PRO A 399 -2.80 25.00 1.46
N ALA A 400 -1.61 25.48 1.84
CA ALA A 400 -0.36 24.73 1.78
C ALA A 400 -0.08 23.89 3.04
N ALA A 401 -0.99 23.85 4.02
CA ALA A 401 -0.86 22.97 5.16
C ALA A 401 -0.74 21.52 4.69
N VAL A 402 0.22 20.78 5.25
CA VAL A 402 0.42 19.36 4.91
C VAL A 402 -0.80 18.60 5.39
N THR A 403 -1.74 18.40 4.48
CA THR A 403 -2.92 17.57 4.70
C THR A 403 -2.51 16.15 4.31
N PRO A 404 -2.86 15.11 5.10
CA PRO A 404 -2.71 13.74 4.64
C PRO A 404 -3.29 13.60 3.22
N PRO A 405 -2.68 12.83 2.30
CA PRO A 405 -3.08 12.80 0.88
C PRO A 405 -4.57 12.51 0.63
N VAL A 406 -5.23 11.90 1.60
CA VAL A 406 -6.62 11.44 1.58
C VAL A 406 -7.60 12.37 2.32
N ALA A 407 -7.13 13.37 3.08
CA ALA A 407 -8.00 14.24 3.87
C ALA A 407 -8.47 15.49 3.09
N VAL A 408 -9.67 15.98 3.42
CA VAL A 408 -10.18 17.25 2.88
C VAL A 408 -9.46 18.43 3.55
N PRO A 409 -9.00 19.45 2.80
CA PRO A 409 -8.43 20.65 3.37
C PRO A 409 -9.33 21.26 4.44
N LEU A 410 -8.75 21.64 5.59
CA LEU A 410 -9.52 22.06 6.76
C LEU A 410 -10.42 23.26 6.48
N ARG A 411 -9.92 24.26 5.75
CA ARG A 411 -10.72 25.42 5.30
C ARG A 411 -11.99 24.99 4.57
N GLN A 412 -11.86 24.08 3.59
CA GLN A 412 -13.01 23.58 2.83
C GLN A 412 -14.03 22.86 3.72
N ARG A 413 -13.57 22.16 4.78
CA ARG A 413 -14.46 21.50 5.75
C ARG A 413 -15.25 22.54 6.55
N LEU A 414 -14.58 23.57 7.06
CA LEU A 414 -15.20 24.66 7.83
C LEU A 414 -16.19 25.47 6.98
N GLU A 415 -15.82 25.83 5.74
CA GLU A 415 -16.70 26.54 4.81
C GLU A 415 -17.98 25.74 4.49
N ARG A 416 -17.89 24.41 4.37
CA ARG A 416 -19.08 23.55 4.18
C ARG A 416 -19.99 23.47 5.40
N LEU A 417 -19.48 23.80 6.59
CA LEU A 417 -20.29 24.00 7.79
C LEU A 417 -20.86 25.43 7.86
N GLY A 418 -20.54 26.30 6.91
CA GLY A 418 -20.95 27.70 6.92
C GLY A 418 -20.12 28.58 7.87
N LEU A 419 -18.89 28.17 8.19
CA LEU A 419 -18.03 28.85 9.16
C LEU A 419 -16.83 29.50 8.45
N VAL A 420 -16.45 30.68 8.94
CA VAL A 420 -15.23 31.39 8.50
C VAL A 420 -14.10 31.04 9.47
N PRO A 421 -13.00 30.40 9.04
CA PRO A 421 -11.94 29.93 9.95
C PRO A 421 -11.36 31.02 10.85
N GLU A 422 -11.25 32.23 10.32
CA GLU A 422 -10.69 33.40 11.00
C GLU A 422 -11.56 33.83 12.20
N GLU A 423 -12.88 33.69 12.11
CA GLU A 423 -13.83 34.00 13.18
C GLU A 423 -13.75 33.00 14.34
N LEU A 424 -13.25 31.78 14.08
CA LEU A 424 -13.12 30.73 15.08
C LEU A 424 -11.84 30.84 15.91
N ILE A 425 -10.85 31.64 15.48
CA ILE A 425 -9.53 31.72 16.11
C ILE A 425 -9.61 32.02 17.62
N PRO A 426 -10.38 33.02 18.10
CA PRO A 426 -10.46 33.31 19.53
C PRO A 426 -10.90 32.09 20.36
N ASN A 427 -11.93 31.37 19.88
CA ASN A 427 -12.46 30.18 20.54
C ASN A 427 -11.53 28.96 20.45
N VAL A 428 -10.66 28.91 19.44
CA VAL A 428 -9.63 27.87 19.30
C VAL A 428 -8.48 28.13 20.26
N LEU A 429 -8.09 29.40 20.45
CA LEU A 429 -7.03 29.79 21.38
C LEU A 429 -7.43 29.68 22.85
N ASP A 430 -8.73 29.59 23.15
CA ASP A 430 -9.23 29.21 24.47
C ASP A 430 -8.93 27.72 24.77
N VAL A 431 -7.71 27.45 25.22
CA VAL A 431 -7.21 26.09 25.54
C VAL A 431 -7.40 25.72 27.02
N HIS A 432 -7.90 26.64 27.85
CA HIS A 432 -8.31 26.41 29.23
C HIS A 432 -9.77 26.85 29.41
N PRO A 433 -10.72 26.15 28.76
CA PRO A 433 -12.12 26.54 28.86
C PRO A 433 -12.58 26.46 30.32
N ALA A 434 -13.48 27.36 30.72
CA ALA A 434 -14.03 27.39 32.09
C ALA A 434 -14.67 26.04 32.51
N GLU A 435 -15.27 25.35 31.54
CA GLU A 435 -15.85 24.01 31.70
C GLU A 435 -15.18 23.03 30.71
N PRO A 436 -13.98 22.52 31.03
CA PRO A 436 -13.33 21.55 30.16
C PRO A 436 -14.09 20.23 30.19
N ALA A 437 -14.07 19.48 29.09
CA ALA A 437 -14.75 18.19 29.01
C ALA A 437 -14.17 17.16 30.00
N SER A 438 -12.94 17.35 30.44
CA SER A 438 -12.31 16.59 31.52
C SER A 438 -13.02 16.75 32.87
N ALA A 439 -13.70 17.89 33.11
CA ALA A 439 -14.39 18.16 34.37
C ALA A 439 -15.69 17.35 34.56
N VAL A 440 -16.17 16.67 33.51
CA VAL A 440 -17.37 15.81 33.60
C VAL A 440 -17.19 14.65 34.58
N ARG A 441 -15.94 14.26 34.89
CA ARG A 441 -15.63 13.17 35.82
C ARG A 441 -14.54 13.55 36.81
N THR A 442 -14.85 13.36 38.08
CA THR A 442 -13.99 13.77 39.20
C THR A 442 -12.73 12.90 39.38
N ASP A 443 -12.77 11.63 38.97
CA ASP A 443 -11.64 10.69 39.06
C ASP A 443 -10.86 10.54 37.73
N LEU A 444 -11.07 11.45 36.77
CA LEU A 444 -10.39 11.38 35.48
C LEU A 444 -8.86 11.53 35.60
N THR A 445 -8.37 12.39 36.49
CA THR A 445 -6.92 12.59 36.70
C THR A 445 -6.23 11.29 37.12
N ALA A 446 -6.77 10.56 38.09
CA ALA A 446 -6.21 9.28 38.53
C ALA A 446 -6.25 8.21 37.42
N PHE A 447 -7.20 8.31 36.51
CA PHE A 447 -7.26 7.45 35.32
C PHE A 447 -6.16 7.81 34.30
N GLU A 448 -5.96 9.09 34.03
CA GLU A 448 -4.89 9.59 33.14
C GLU A 448 -3.50 9.24 33.67
N GLU A 449 -3.26 9.34 34.98
CA GLU A 449 -2.00 8.97 35.63
C GLU A 449 -1.68 7.48 35.43
N ARG A 450 -2.68 6.60 35.58
CA ARG A 450 -2.51 5.17 35.31
C ARG A 450 -2.15 4.89 33.85
N LEU A 451 -2.82 5.54 32.90
CA LEU A 451 -2.48 5.40 31.48
C LEU A 451 -1.08 5.94 31.17
N THR A 452 -0.70 7.04 31.82
CA THR A 452 0.62 7.66 31.69
C THR A 452 1.72 6.70 32.17
N ALA A 453 1.53 6.03 33.31
CA ALA A 453 2.44 5.03 33.82
C ALA A 453 2.65 3.87 32.83
N ILE A 454 1.58 3.41 32.17
CA ILE A 454 1.64 2.37 31.15
C ILE A 454 2.47 2.83 29.95
N VAL A 455 2.25 4.06 29.46
CA VAL A 455 3.04 4.62 28.36
C VAL A 455 4.51 4.75 28.74
N HIS A 456 4.83 5.23 29.94
CA HIS A 456 6.22 5.28 30.41
C HIS A 456 6.89 3.90 30.45
N LEU A 457 6.18 2.87 30.92
CA LEU A 457 6.68 1.49 30.89
C LEU A 457 6.94 1.02 29.44
N GLN A 458 6.02 1.33 28.51
CA GLN A 458 6.22 1.00 27.10
C GLN A 458 7.45 1.71 26.51
N LEU A 459 7.67 2.98 26.84
CA LEU A 459 8.83 3.75 26.40
C LEU A 459 10.12 3.14 26.95
N LEU A 460 10.14 2.76 28.23
CA LEU A 460 11.27 2.09 28.88
C LEU A 460 11.65 0.78 28.18
N LEU A 461 10.66 -0.05 27.84
CA LEU A 461 10.84 -1.31 27.12
C LEU A 461 11.36 -1.13 25.68
N HIS A 462 11.08 0.00 25.04
CA HIS A 462 11.63 0.31 23.72
C HIS A 462 13.07 0.84 23.82
N THR A 463 13.39 1.61 24.85
CA THR A 463 14.75 2.13 25.05
C THR A 463 15.77 1.06 25.43
N SER A 464 15.34 -0.02 26.11
CA SER A 464 16.24 -1.12 26.52
C SER A 464 16.60 -2.11 25.40
N ARG A 465 15.96 -2.00 24.23
CA ARG A 465 16.22 -2.84 23.05
C ARG A 465 17.19 -2.20 22.04
N LEU A 466 17.61 -0.97 22.29
CA LEU A 466 18.63 -0.23 21.55
C LEU A 466 19.93 -0.29 22.35
#